data_AF-A0A1H2YUM3-F1
#
_entry.id   AF-A0A1H2YUM3-F1
#
_cell.length_a   1.000
_cell.length_b   1.000
_cell.length_c   1.000
_cell.angle_alpha   90.00
_cell.angle_beta   90.00
_cell.angle_gamma   90.00
#
_symmetry.space_group_name_H-M   'P 1'
#
loop_
_entity.id
_entity.type
_entity.pdbx_description
1 polymer ?
#
loop_
_entity_poly.entity_id
_entity_poly.type
_entity_poly.pdbx_seq_one_letter_code
_entity_poly.pdbx_strand_id
1 'polypeptide(L)'
;MLYNFLQTNKNSHFFLLYGLGVLQMILYRYLLLELPITAFSIAETLLMCLLLLVNTSTISFIIRKNQLSEGNLLVLFFWLALSMLFPELYKDSMVMLANTCILLVILQIMQSHSIADGRQAFFDISVLIFLASLFFLPSFLALLLLWIQILTSGGKKFRNFLIPLVVFAMLFVILLAVALLLGWQNELFLRFYYLPTFDFFSFLQYKYVPLLGILLFNLFFTSWLLKKTYKRYYATFFISLVLVGIVGVVLHENKNAVGWLYFTFPTALSAMMLIEGIKRPWLRESLLWFFVLLQVAALMIGRPYLL
;
A
#
# COMPACT_ATOMS: atom_id res chain seq x y z
N MET A 1 3.91 27.03 8.43
CA MET A 1 2.61 27.33 7.80
C MET A 1 1.99 26.07 7.23
N LEU A 2 2.71 25.30 6.40
CA LEU A 2 2.27 24.01 5.87
C LEU A 2 2.01 22.97 6.96
N TYR A 3 2.87 22.91 7.99
CA TYR A 3 2.65 21.98 9.10
C TYR A 3 1.32 22.25 9.82
N ASN A 4 1.03 23.51 10.16
CA ASN A 4 -0.21 23.89 10.84
C ASN A 4 -1.44 23.60 9.96
N PHE A 5 -1.33 23.80 8.64
CA PHE A 5 -2.37 23.43 7.70
C PHE A 5 -2.66 21.92 7.74
N LEU A 6 -1.62 21.08 7.64
CA LEU A 6 -1.74 19.61 7.64
C LEU A 6 -2.09 19.02 9.01
N GLN A 7 -1.80 19.73 10.11
CA GLN A 7 -2.18 19.31 11.45
C GLN A 7 -3.70 19.44 11.68
N THR A 8 -4.36 20.36 10.98
CA THR A 8 -5.81 20.58 11.15
C THR A 8 -6.65 19.60 10.33
N ASN A 9 -7.58 18.94 10.99
CA ASN A 9 -8.46 17.93 10.39
C ASN A 9 -9.75 18.52 9.76
N LYS A 10 -9.64 19.68 9.11
CA LYS A 10 -10.78 20.33 8.47
C LYS A 10 -11.12 19.61 7.16
N ASN A 11 -12.42 19.43 6.88
CA ASN A 11 -12.88 18.80 5.65
C ASN A 11 -12.33 19.49 4.39
N SER A 12 -12.18 20.82 4.41
CA SER A 12 -11.59 21.59 3.29
C SER A 12 -10.15 21.18 2.98
N HIS A 13 -9.32 20.94 3.99
CA HIS A 13 -7.91 20.56 3.79
C HIS A 13 -7.80 19.13 3.26
N PHE A 14 -8.72 18.27 3.68
CA PHE A 14 -8.84 16.92 3.17
C PHE A 14 -9.23 16.89 1.68
N PHE A 15 -10.21 17.72 1.28
CA PHE A 15 -10.56 17.89 -0.14
C PHE A 15 -9.42 18.48 -0.97
N LEU A 16 -8.60 19.36 -0.40
CA LEU A 16 -7.41 19.88 -1.09
C LEU A 16 -6.39 18.76 -1.38
N LEU A 17 -6.16 17.84 -0.43
CA LEU A 17 -5.30 16.68 -0.67
C LEU A 17 -5.87 15.73 -1.72
N TYR A 18 -7.20 15.60 -1.81
CA TYR A 18 -7.85 14.85 -2.88
C TYR A 18 -7.62 15.49 -4.25
N GLY A 19 -7.83 16.80 -4.35
CA GLY A 19 -7.55 17.55 -5.57
C GLY A 19 -6.09 17.43 -6.01
N LEU A 20 -5.16 17.54 -5.06
CA LEU A 20 -3.72 17.37 -5.32
C LEU A 20 -3.39 15.95 -5.81
N GLY A 21 -3.95 14.90 -5.18
CA GLY A 21 -3.72 13.52 -5.60
C GLY A 21 -4.28 13.23 -7.00
N VAL A 22 -5.46 13.75 -7.33
CA VAL A 22 -6.06 13.61 -8.67
C VAL A 22 -5.24 14.38 -9.72
N LEU A 23 -4.83 15.61 -9.41
CA LEU A 23 -3.98 16.40 -10.30
C LEU A 23 -2.65 15.69 -10.55
N GLN A 24 -2.01 15.18 -9.50
CA GLN A 24 -0.81 14.35 -9.58
C GLN A 24 -1.02 13.14 -10.49
N MET A 25 -2.15 12.44 -10.36
CA MET A 25 -2.49 11.28 -11.20
C MET A 25 -2.55 11.62 -12.68
N ILE A 26 -3.25 12.71 -13.02
CA ILE A 26 -3.42 13.18 -14.40
C ILE A 26 -2.08 13.64 -14.98
N LEU A 27 -1.33 14.45 -14.24
CA LEU A 27 0.00 14.91 -14.68
C LEU A 27 0.91 13.71 -14.93
N TYR A 28 0.98 12.76 -14.01
CA TYR A 28 1.89 11.63 -14.16
C TYR A 28 1.56 10.74 -15.37
N ARG A 29 0.27 10.46 -15.61
CA ARG A 29 -0.14 9.60 -16.74
C ARG A 29 0.09 10.24 -18.11
N TYR A 30 -0.21 11.52 -18.25
CA TYR A 30 -0.19 12.18 -19.57
C TYR A 30 1.06 13.01 -19.82
N LEU A 31 1.63 13.66 -18.81
CA LEU A 31 2.85 14.47 -18.96
C LEU A 31 4.12 13.64 -18.88
N LEU A 32 4.17 12.67 -17.96
CA LEU A 32 5.37 11.89 -17.68
C LEU A 32 5.41 10.55 -18.43
N LEU A 33 4.31 9.79 -18.39
CA LEU A 33 4.22 8.50 -19.08
C LEU A 33 3.79 8.63 -20.56
N GLU A 34 3.45 9.84 -21.02
CA GLU A 34 3.03 10.15 -22.40
C GLU A 34 1.98 9.16 -22.95
N LEU A 35 1.05 8.69 -22.09
CA LEU A 35 0.04 7.73 -22.50
C LEU A 35 -0.90 8.34 -23.54
N PRO A 36 -1.28 7.59 -24.59
CA PRO A 36 -2.16 8.11 -25.63
C PRO A 36 -3.54 8.43 -25.04
N ILE A 37 -4.06 9.61 -25.38
CA ILE A 37 -5.38 10.05 -24.95
C ILE A 37 -6.41 9.34 -25.82
N THR A 38 -6.93 8.23 -25.32
CA THR A 38 -7.95 7.39 -25.97
C THR A 38 -9.13 7.23 -25.00
N ALA A 39 -10.31 6.90 -25.51
CA ALA A 39 -11.50 6.72 -24.65
C ALA A 39 -11.25 5.67 -23.55
N PHE A 40 -10.50 4.61 -23.86
CA PHE A 40 -10.10 3.58 -22.91
C PHE A 40 -9.14 4.11 -21.84
N SER A 41 -8.08 4.87 -22.21
CA SER A 41 -7.13 5.41 -21.23
C SER A 41 -7.75 6.47 -20.32
N ILE A 42 -8.73 7.23 -20.82
CA ILE A 42 -9.53 8.17 -20.01
C ILE A 42 -10.38 7.41 -18.99
N ALA A 43 -11.09 6.36 -19.41
CA ALA A 43 -11.91 5.54 -18.52
C ALA A 43 -11.05 4.89 -17.42
N GLU A 44 -9.89 4.37 -17.78
CA GLU A 44 -8.94 3.80 -16.83
C GLU A 44 -8.40 4.87 -15.86
N THR A 45 -8.14 6.09 -16.34
CA THR A 45 -7.70 7.20 -15.49
C THR A 45 -8.78 7.58 -14.49
N LEU A 46 -10.05 7.65 -14.92
CA LEU A 46 -11.18 7.91 -14.02
C LEU A 46 -11.30 6.84 -12.93
N LEU A 47 -11.16 5.56 -13.30
CA LEU A 47 -11.14 4.44 -12.35
C LEU A 47 -10.01 4.60 -11.33
N MET A 48 -8.78 4.87 -11.78
CA MET A 48 -7.63 5.06 -10.88
C MET A 48 -7.81 6.28 -9.96
N CYS A 49 -8.38 7.37 -10.44
CA CYS A 49 -8.71 8.54 -9.61
C CYS A 49 -9.72 8.17 -8.52
N LEU A 50 -10.76 7.41 -8.85
CA LEU A 50 -11.72 6.91 -7.86
C LEU A 50 -11.03 6.02 -6.82
N LEU A 51 -10.18 5.10 -7.26
CA LEU A 51 -9.42 4.22 -6.35
C LEU A 51 -8.47 5.00 -5.45
N LEU A 52 -7.85 6.07 -5.96
CA LEU A 52 -7.00 6.96 -5.16
C LEU A 52 -7.81 7.60 -4.03
N LEU A 53 -9.04 8.08 -4.32
CA LEU A 53 -9.93 8.63 -3.29
C LEU A 53 -10.35 7.58 -2.25
N VAL A 54 -10.59 6.34 -2.69
CA VAL A 54 -10.88 5.23 -1.77
C VAL A 54 -9.65 4.93 -0.89
N ASN A 55 -8.44 4.92 -1.45
CA ASN A 55 -7.20 4.66 -0.73
C ASN A 55 -6.92 5.72 0.34
N THR A 56 -7.03 7.00 -0.02
CA THR A 56 -6.83 8.11 0.92
C THR A 56 -7.89 8.13 2.02
N SER A 57 -9.15 7.84 1.68
CA SER A 57 -10.24 7.66 2.67
C SER A 57 -9.94 6.52 3.64
N THR A 58 -9.53 5.37 3.10
CA THR A 58 -9.21 4.17 3.87
C THR A 58 -8.05 4.42 4.82
N ILE A 59 -6.99 5.08 4.35
CA ILE A 59 -5.84 5.48 5.18
C ILE A 59 -6.28 6.41 6.32
N SER A 60 -7.06 7.45 6.01
CA SER A 60 -7.60 8.37 7.03
C SER A 60 -8.41 7.62 8.08
N PHE A 61 -9.22 6.66 7.65
CA PHE A 61 -10.03 5.83 8.55
C PHE A 61 -9.17 4.89 9.42
N ILE A 62 -8.14 4.24 8.86
CA ILE A 62 -7.18 3.43 9.62
C ILE A 62 -6.54 4.26 10.73
N ILE A 63 -6.07 5.46 10.38
CA ILE A 63 -5.36 6.34 11.32
C ILE A 63 -6.26 6.77 12.46
N ARG A 64 -7.46 7.28 12.14
CA ARG A 64 -8.42 7.80 13.13
C ARG A 64 -8.94 6.71 14.05
N LYS A 65 -9.33 5.56 13.49
CA LYS A 65 -9.94 4.46 14.27
C LYS A 65 -8.95 3.80 15.22
N ASN A 66 -7.68 3.70 14.83
CA ASN A 66 -6.64 3.08 15.63
C ASN A 66 -5.83 4.08 16.47
N GLN A 67 -6.21 5.36 16.47
CA GLN A 67 -5.52 6.45 17.19
C GLN A 67 -4.01 6.47 16.90
N LEU A 68 -3.63 6.19 15.65
CA LEU A 68 -2.23 6.21 15.23
C LEU A 68 -1.69 7.65 15.12
N SER A 69 -2.59 8.62 15.02
CA SER A 69 -2.26 10.05 14.97
C SER A 69 -3.39 10.82 15.65
N GLU A 70 -3.11 12.05 16.09
CA GLU A 70 -4.09 12.99 16.64
C GLU A 70 -5.06 13.55 15.57
N GLY A 71 -5.32 12.79 14.50
CA GLY A 71 -6.20 13.18 13.40
C GLY A 71 -5.54 14.13 12.40
N ASN A 72 -4.21 14.22 12.35
CA ASN A 72 -3.51 15.01 11.35
C ASN A 72 -3.65 14.40 9.93
N LEU A 73 -3.39 15.24 8.92
CA LEU A 73 -3.37 14.87 7.51
C LEU A 73 -1.96 14.57 6.99
N LEU A 74 -0.96 14.55 7.89
CA LEU A 74 0.45 14.37 7.54
C LEU A 74 0.71 12.99 6.92
N VAL A 75 0.07 11.94 7.43
CA VAL A 75 0.22 10.59 6.83
C VAL A 75 -0.31 10.55 5.40
N LEU A 76 -1.46 11.20 5.13
CA LEU A 76 -2.00 11.27 3.78
C LEU A 76 -1.05 12.04 2.85
N PHE A 77 -0.54 13.18 3.32
CA PHE A 77 0.44 13.96 2.57
C PHE A 77 1.68 13.13 2.22
N PHE A 78 2.26 12.43 3.19
CA PHE A 78 3.42 11.57 2.95
C PHE A 78 3.10 10.39 2.05
N TRP A 79 1.93 9.78 2.18
CA TRP A 79 1.54 8.66 1.32
C TRP A 79 1.36 9.10 -0.14
N LEU A 80 0.73 10.26 -0.38
CA LEU A 80 0.65 10.89 -1.71
C LEU A 80 2.02 11.31 -2.24
N ALA A 81 2.92 11.76 -1.36
CA ALA A 81 4.29 12.08 -1.73
C ALA A 81 5.07 10.85 -2.22
N LEU A 82 4.96 9.76 -1.47
CA LEU A 82 5.63 8.51 -1.77
C LEU A 82 5.06 7.87 -3.04
N SER A 83 3.78 8.07 -3.37
CA SER A 83 3.19 7.49 -4.57
C SER A 83 3.85 7.98 -5.86
N MET A 84 4.30 9.24 -5.93
CA MET A 84 5.03 9.76 -7.10
C MET A 84 6.31 8.97 -7.43
N LEU A 85 6.91 8.32 -6.43
CA LEU A 85 8.16 7.59 -6.59
C LEU A 85 7.97 6.21 -7.25
N PHE A 86 6.72 5.77 -7.43
CA PHE A 86 6.38 4.46 -7.98
C PHE A 86 5.59 4.62 -9.31
N PRO A 87 6.27 4.60 -10.47
CA PRO A 87 5.62 4.81 -11.76
C PRO A 87 4.60 3.73 -12.11
N GLU A 88 4.82 2.51 -11.62
CA GLU A 88 4.00 1.34 -11.91
C GLU A 88 2.52 1.55 -11.51
N LEU A 89 2.27 2.41 -10.52
CA LEU A 89 0.92 2.77 -10.08
C LEU A 89 0.12 3.55 -11.10
N TYR A 90 0.82 4.39 -11.85
CA TYR A 90 0.22 5.26 -12.84
C TYR A 90 0.07 4.53 -14.18
N LYS A 91 0.76 3.41 -14.34
CA LYS A 91 0.75 2.60 -15.55
C LYS A 91 -0.36 1.56 -15.56
N ASP A 92 -0.59 0.86 -14.45
CA ASP A 92 -1.48 -0.31 -14.40
C ASP A 92 -2.58 -0.16 -13.33
N SER A 93 -3.84 -0.16 -13.78
CA SER A 93 -5.01 -0.07 -12.90
C SER A 93 -5.19 -1.30 -12.02
N MET A 94 -4.71 -2.47 -12.45
CA MET A 94 -4.78 -3.71 -11.67
C MET A 94 -3.91 -3.61 -10.40
N VAL A 95 -2.73 -3.00 -10.50
CA VAL A 95 -1.85 -2.76 -9.33
C VAL A 95 -2.51 -1.80 -8.34
N MET A 96 -3.18 -0.75 -8.83
CA MET A 96 -3.91 0.19 -7.98
C MET A 96 -5.10 -0.50 -7.27
N LEU A 97 -5.85 -1.36 -7.98
CA LEU A 97 -6.93 -2.17 -7.40
C LEU A 97 -6.40 -3.10 -6.31
N ALA A 98 -5.30 -3.82 -6.57
CA ALA A 98 -4.66 -4.66 -5.58
C ALA A 98 -4.26 -3.87 -4.33
N ASN A 99 -3.75 -2.64 -4.50
CA ASN A 99 -3.41 -1.76 -3.39
C ASN A 99 -4.62 -1.35 -2.56
N THR A 100 -5.74 -1.03 -3.21
CA THR A 100 -6.97 -0.75 -2.49
C THR A 100 -7.44 -1.94 -1.67
N CYS A 101 -7.38 -3.15 -2.23
CA CYS A 101 -7.70 -4.37 -1.48
C CYS A 101 -6.73 -4.58 -0.30
N ILE A 102 -5.42 -4.40 -0.48
CA ILE A 102 -4.43 -4.55 0.61
C ILE A 102 -4.63 -3.51 1.72
N LEU A 103 -4.93 -2.25 1.40
CA LEU A 103 -5.26 -1.23 2.41
C LEU A 103 -6.52 -1.61 3.21
N LEU A 104 -7.53 -2.17 2.54
CA LEU A 104 -8.73 -2.69 3.20
C LEU A 104 -8.42 -3.92 4.07
N VAL A 105 -7.52 -4.82 3.62
CA VAL A 105 -7.02 -5.95 4.43
C VAL A 105 -6.34 -5.44 5.70
N ILE A 106 -5.46 -4.44 5.59
CA ILE A 106 -4.80 -3.81 6.73
C ILE A 106 -5.84 -3.24 7.70
N LEU A 107 -6.83 -2.51 7.17
CA LEU A 107 -7.91 -1.95 7.97
C LEU A 107 -8.67 -3.05 8.74
N GLN A 108 -9.08 -4.11 8.06
CA GLN A 108 -9.85 -5.20 8.68
C GLN A 108 -9.02 -5.98 9.71
N ILE A 109 -7.73 -6.25 9.42
CA ILE A 109 -6.82 -6.89 10.38
C ILE A 109 -6.72 -6.05 11.66
N MET A 110 -6.49 -4.74 11.53
CA MET A 110 -6.40 -3.85 12.69
C MET A 110 -7.69 -3.80 13.51
N GLN A 111 -8.86 -3.84 12.86
CA GLN A 111 -10.16 -3.88 13.53
C GLN A 111 -10.44 -5.22 14.22
N SER A 112 -9.97 -6.33 13.65
CA SER A 112 -10.21 -7.68 14.18
C SER A 112 -9.52 -7.92 15.52
N HIS A 113 -8.54 -7.09 15.89
CA HIS A 113 -7.75 -7.27 17.11
C HIS A 113 -8.59 -7.27 18.39
N SER A 114 -9.61 -6.41 18.47
CA SER A 114 -10.44 -6.27 19.67
C SER A 114 -11.62 -7.25 19.74
N ILE A 115 -11.79 -8.12 18.73
CA ILE A 115 -12.96 -9.00 18.61
C ILE A 115 -12.65 -10.37 19.21
N ALA A 116 -13.42 -10.78 20.21
CA ALA A 116 -13.24 -12.05 20.92
C ALA A 116 -13.48 -13.30 20.03
N ASP A 117 -14.35 -13.20 19.03
CA ASP A 117 -14.65 -14.30 18.09
C ASP A 117 -14.40 -13.84 16.63
N GLY A 118 -13.14 -13.67 16.25
CA GLY A 118 -12.70 -13.13 14.96
C GLY A 118 -12.92 -14.02 13.72
N ARG A 119 -13.75 -15.07 13.79
CA ARG A 119 -13.88 -16.07 12.71
C ARG A 119 -14.39 -15.47 11.40
N GLN A 120 -15.48 -14.72 11.46
CA GLN A 120 -16.04 -14.05 10.29
C GLN A 120 -15.05 -13.01 9.73
N ALA A 121 -14.42 -12.23 10.60
CA ALA A 121 -13.38 -11.29 10.19
C ALA A 121 -12.22 -11.97 9.45
N PHE A 122 -11.70 -13.11 9.95
CA PHE A 122 -10.63 -13.83 9.25
C PHE A 122 -11.09 -14.42 7.92
N PHE A 123 -12.35 -14.85 7.81
CA PHE A 123 -12.93 -15.29 6.55
C PHE A 123 -12.97 -14.14 5.54
N ASP A 124 -13.56 -13.00 5.92
CA ASP A 124 -13.69 -11.81 5.07
C ASP A 124 -12.33 -11.28 4.61
N ILE A 125 -11.35 -11.24 5.52
CA ILE A 125 -9.97 -10.83 5.17
C ILE A 125 -9.36 -11.81 4.16
N SER A 126 -9.56 -13.12 4.34
CA SER A 126 -9.03 -14.14 3.42
C SER A 126 -9.62 -14.00 2.02
N VAL A 127 -10.94 -13.74 1.92
CA VAL A 127 -11.62 -13.50 0.65
C VAL A 127 -11.02 -12.27 -0.05
N LEU A 128 -10.81 -11.20 0.70
CA LEU A 128 -10.27 -9.96 0.17
C LEU A 128 -8.81 -10.11 -0.30
N ILE A 129 -7.98 -10.88 0.41
CA ILE A 129 -6.61 -11.19 -0.02
C ILE A 129 -6.62 -12.02 -1.32
N PHE A 130 -7.51 -13.01 -1.42
CA PHE A 130 -7.65 -13.79 -2.65
C PHE A 130 -8.06 -12.90 -3.83
N LEU A 131 -9.06 -12.03 -3.62
CA LEU A 131 -9.48 -11.07 -4.64
C LEU A 131 -8.33 -10.15 -5.08
N ALA A 132 -7.52 -9.66 -4.14
CA ALA A 132 -6.33 -8.85 -4.44
C ALA A 132 -5.30 -9.63 -5.29
N SER A 133 -5.11 -10.92 -4.99
CA SER A 133 -4.18 -11.78 -5.73
C SER A 133 -4.59 -12.04 -7.17
N LEU A 134 -5.88 -11.92 -7.50
CA LEU A 134 -6.35 -11.99 -8.88
C LEU A 134 -5.86 -10.79 -9.69
N PHE A 135 -5.85 -9.59 -9.10
CA PHE A 135 -5.35 -8.39 -9.78
C PHE A 135 -3.83 -8.36 -9.84
N PHE A 136 -3.16 -8.68 -8.73
CA PHE A 136 -1.72 -8.69 -8.63
C PHE A 136 -1.25 -9.82 -7.71
N LEU A 137 -0.64 -10.85 -8.31
CA LEU A 137 -0.26 -12.10 -7.66
C LEU A 137 0.51 -11.93 -6.32
N PRO A 138 1.48 -11.00 -6.20
CA PRO A 138 2.21 -10.79 -4.94
C PRO A 138 1.33 -10.42 -3.73
N SER A 139 0.10 -9.95 -3.95
CA SER A 139 -0.85 -9.66 -2.87
C SER A 139 -1.16 -10.90 -2.03
N PHE A 140 -0.95 -12.10 -2.58
CA PHE A 140 -1.11 -13.38 -1.88
C PHE A 140 -0.24 -13.47 -0.61
N LEU A 141 0.90 -12.77 -0.58
CA LEU A 141 1.76 -12.70 0.60
C LEU A 141 1.07 -12.09 1.82
N ALA A 142 -0.01 -11.32 1.64
CA ALA A 142 -0.79 -10.80 2.75
C ALA A 142 -1.45 -11.90 3.60
N LEU A 143 -1.56 -13.13 3.10
CA LEU A 143 -1.98 -14.28 3.92
C LEU A 143 -1.02 -14.52 5.11
N LEU A 144 0.28 -14.26 4.93
CA LEU A 144 1.25 -14.33 6.03
C LEU A 144 0.89 -13.36 7.15
N LEU A 145 0.45 -12.14 6.81
CA LEU A 145 0.00 -11.15 7.79
C LEU A 145 -1.25 -11.62 8.52
N LEU A 146 -2.18 -12.25 7.81
CA LEU A 146 -3.38 -12.83 8.42
C LEU A 146 -3.04 -13.98 9.36
N TRP A 147 -2.12 -14.88 9.00
CA TRP A 147 -1.69 -15.95 9.91
C TRP A 147 -0.98 -15.41 11.16
N ILE A 148 -0.10 -14.42 10.99
CA ILE A 148 0.54 -13.73 12.12
C ILE A 148 -0.54 -13.13 13.03
N GLN A 149 -1.55 -12.48 12.46
CA GLN A 149 -2.68 -11.94 13.22
C GLN A 149 -3.40 -13.04 14.02
N ILE A 150 -3.79 -14.13 13.37
CA ILE A 150 -4.49 -15.26 14.00
C ILE A 150 -3.68 -15.84 15.17
N LEU A 151 -2.35 -15.93 15.04
CA LEU A 151 -1.46 -16.43 16.10
C LEU A 151 -1.34 -15.47 17.28
N THR A 152 -1.40 -14.16 17.02
CA THR A 152 -1.35 -13.11 18.06
C THR A 152 -2.69 -12.87 18.74
N SER A 153 -3.81 -13.18 18.08
CA SER A 153 -5.15 -13.06 18.67
C SER A 153 -5.40 -14.12 19.75
N GLY A 154 -5.94 -13.70 20.90
CA GLY A 154 -6.30 -14.59 22.00
C GLY A 154 -7.56 -15.38 21.67
N GLY A 155 -7.43 -16.62 21.18
CA GLY A 155 -8.56 -17.50 20.84
C GLY A 155 -8.16 -18.93 20.49
N LYS A 156 -9.11 -19.73 19.96
CA LYS A 156 -8.88 -21.12 19.51
C LYS A 156 -7.97 -21.15 18.26
N LYS A 157 -6.65 -21.08 18.49
CA LYS A 157 -5.61 -20.88 17.48
C LYS A 157 -5.68 -21.86 16.31
N PHE A 158 -5.84 -23.15 16.58
CA PHE A 158 -5.80 -24.18 15.54
C PHE A 158 -6.96 -24.11 14.54
N ARG A 159 -8.20 -23.95 15.04
CA ARG A 159 -9.38 -23.86 14.16
C ARG A 159 -9.34 -22.61 13.28
N ASN A 160 -8.91 -21.48 13.84
CA ASN A 160 -8.85 -20.23 13.11
C ASN A 160 -7.72 -20.22 12.07
N PHE A 161 -6.62 -20.94 12.33
CA PHE A 161 -5.48 -21.07 11.42
C PHE A 161 -5.86 -21.70 10.06
N LEU A 162 -6.86 -22.59 10.06
CA LEU A 162 -7.35 -23.26 8.85
C LEU A 162 -8.29 -22.40 8.00
N ILE A 163 -8.85 -21.31 8.56
CA ILE A 163 -9.84 -20.47 7.85
C ILE A 163 -9.29 -19.95 6.50
N PRO A 164 -8.09 -19.35 6.43
CA PRO A 164 -7.59 -18.81 5.16
C PRO A 164 -7.38 -19.88 4.10
N LEU A 165 -6.96 -21.09 4.51
CA LEU A 165 -6.77 -22.21 3.61
C LEU A 165 -8.10 -22.71 3.03
N VAL A 166 -9.14 -22.81 3.87
CA VAL A 166 -10.48 -23.22 3.44
C VAL A 166 -11.09 -22.20 2.49
N VAL A 167 -10.95 -20.90 2.79
CA VAL A 167 -11.42 -19.83 1.91
C VAL A 167 -10.72 -19.90 0.56
N PHE A 168 -9.40 -20.09 0.56
CA PHE A 168 -8.64 -20.20 -0.68
C PHE A 168 -9.11 -21.38 -1.53
N ALA A 169 -9.26 -22.56 -0.94
CA ALA A 169 -9.75 -23.74 -1.65
C ALA A 169 -11.16 -23.52 -2.22
N MET A 170 -12.06 -22.92 -1.44
CA MET A 170 -13.41 -22.58 -1.89
C MET A 170 -13.40 -21.64 -3.10
N LEU A 171 -12.69 -20.52 -3.01
CA LEU A 171 -12.64 -19.53 -4.09
C LEU A 171 -11.91 -20.05 -5.32
N PHE A 172 -10.89 -20.88 -5.13
CA PHE A 172 -10.20 -21.54 -6.24
C PHE A 172 -11.12 -22.49 -7.01
N VAL A 173 -11.95 -23.29 -6.31
CA VAL A 173 -12.95 -24.17 -6.96
C VAL A 173 -13.98 -23.35 -7.74
N ILE A 174 -14.48 -22.25 -7.17
CA ILE A 174 -15.42 -21.34 -7.85
C ILE A 174 -14.76 -20.74 -9.11
N LEU A 175 -13.53 -20.26 -8.98
CA LEU A 175 -12.78 -19.66 -10.07
C LEU A 175 -12.50 -20.67 -11.20
N LEU A 176 -12.14 -21.92 -10.85
CA LEU A 176 -11.96 -23.01 -11.79
C LEU A 176 -13.26 -23.35 -12.53
N ALA A 177 -14.38 -23.43 -11.81
CA ALA A 177 -15.69 -23.69 -12.41
C ALA A 177 -16.07 -22.60 -13.43
N VAL A 178 -15.86 -21.32 -13.08
CA VAL A 178 -16.07 -20.19 -13.99
C VAL A 178 -15.16 -20.29 -15.22
N ALA A 179 -13.88 -20.65 -15.04
CA ALA A 179 -12.96 -20.86 -16.16
C ALA A 179 -13.40 -21.94 -17.13
N LEU A 180 -13.87 -23.07 -16.60
CA LEU A 180 -14.33 -24.20 -17.41
C LEU A 180 -15.56 -23.80 -18.23
N LEU A 181 -16.48 -23.03 -17.63
CA LEU A 181 -17.66 -22.52 -18.32
C LEU A 181 -17.30 -21.53 -19.44
N LEU A 182 -16.28 -20.69 -19.24
CA LEU A 182 -15.85 -19.67 -20.22
C LEU A 182 -14.77 -20.17 -21.20
N GLY A 183 -14.24 -21.39 -21.01
CA GLY A 183 -13.13 -21.92 -21.79
C GLY A 183 -11.76 -21.30 -21.44
N TRP A 184 -11.65 -20.53 -20.35
CA TRP A 184 -10.44 -19.79 -19.93
C TRP A 184 -9.50 -20.59 -19.02
N GLN A 185 -9.60 -21.92 -19.01
CA GLN A 185 -8.78 -22.79 -18.17
C GLN A 185 -7.27 -22.51 -18.33
N ASN A 186 -6.79 -22.40 -19.57
CA ASN A 186 -5.36 -22.15 -19.84
C ASN A 186 -4.91 -20.76 -19.38
N GLU A 187 -5.74 -19.73 -19.58
CA GLU A 187 -5.42 -18.37 -19.14
C GLU A 187 -5.34 -18.26 -17.63
N LEU A 188 -6.24 -18.94 -16.90
CA LEU A 188 -6.15 -19.01 -15.45
C LEU A 188 -4.88 -19.71 -14.98
N PHE A 189 -4.51 -20.85 -15.58
CA PHE A 189 -3.28 -21.55 -15.22
C PHE A 189 -2.05 -20.68 -15.48
N LEU A 190 -1.98 -20.00 -16.63
CA LEU A 190 -0.89 -19.09 -16.94
C LEU A 190 -0.82 -17.91 -15.96
N ARG A 191 -1.95 -17.40 -15.48
CA ARG A 191 -1.99 -16.29 -14.53
C ARG A 191 -1.45 -16.64 -13.15
N PHE A 192 -1.61 -17.90 -12.72
CA PHE A 192 -1.05 -18.41 -11.47
C PHE A 192 0.29 -19.13 -11.63
N TYR A 193 0.71 -19.39 -12.87
CA TYR A 193 2.02 -19.95 -13.16
C TYR A 193 3.09 -18.88 -12.91
N TYR A 194 3.82 -19.04 -11.81
CA TYR A 194 4.85 -18.10 -11.40
C TYR A 194 6.15 -18.82 -11.07
N LEU A 195 7.23 -18.41 -11.73
CA LEU A 195 8.59 -18.84 -11.37
C LEU A 195 9.28 -17.71 -10.61
N PRO A 196 9.68 -17.94 -9.35
CA PRO A 196 10.47 -16.98 -8.61
C PRO A 196 11.81 -16.72 -9.31
N THR A 197 12.11 -15.45 -9.58
CA THR A 197 13.36 -15.03 -10.19
C THR A 197 14.24 -14.31 -9.17
N PHE A 198 15.32 -14.97 -8.75
CA PHE A 198 16.27 -14.43 -7.79
C PHE A 198 17.40 -13.68 -8.48
N ASP A 199 17.12 -12.50 -9.00
CA ASP A 199 18.16 -11.64 -9.56
C ASP A 199 18.40 -10.42 -8.66
N PHE A 200 19.53 -10.44 -7.93
CA PHE A 200 19.96 -9.34 -7.07
C PHE A 200 20.56 -8.18 -7.87
N PHE A 201 21.12 -8.42 -9.05
CA PHE A 201 21.74 -7.37 -9.85
C PHE A 201 20.72 -6.39 -10.42
N SER A 202 19.48 -6.85 -10.63
CA SER A 202 18.38 -5.98 -11.05
C SER A 202 18.14 -4.80 -10.11
N PHE A 203 18.48 -4.89 -8.80
CA PHE A 203 18.34 -3.76 -7.87
C PHE A 203 19.30 -2.60 -8.13
N LEU A 204 20.36 -2.81 -8.92
CA LEU A 204 21.30 -1.75 -9.30
C LEU A 204 20.75 -0.82 -10.38
N GLN A 205 19.62 -1.16 -11.00
CA GLN A 205 18.97 -0.30 -11.99
C GLN A 205 18.39 0.95 -11.31
N TYR A 206 18.53 2.10 -11.98
CA TYR A 206 18.04 3.40 -11.49
C TYR A 206 16.54 3.38 -11.13
N LYS A 207 15.73 2.57 -11.83
CA LYS A 207 14.29 2.36 -11.56
C LYS A 207 13.97 1.90 -10.13
N TYR A 208 14.90 1.23 -9.43
CA TYR A 208 14.69 0.71 -8.08
C TYR A 208 15.33 1.56 -6.97
N VAL A 209 15.99 2.67 -7.31
CA VAL A 209 16.61 3.57 -6.31
C VAL A 209 15.57 4.09 -5.30
N PRO A 210 14.36 4.54 -5.68
CA PRO A 210 13.37 4.99 -4.70
C PRO A 210 12.89 3.85 -3.80
N LEU A 211 12.72 2.64 -4.36
CA LEU A 211 12.34 1.44 -3.60
C LEU A 211 13.40 1.10 -2.54
N LEU A 212 14.68 1.12 -2.90
CA LEU A 212 15.78 0.86 -1.97
C LEU A 212 15.83 1.91 -0.85
N GLY A 213 15.65 3.20 -1.18
CA GLY A 213 15.60 4.26 -0.18
C GLY A 213 14.47 4.06 0.84
N ILE A 214 13.28 3.71 0.36
CA ILE A 214 12.10 3.40 1.19
C ILE A 214 12.32 2.14 2.04
N LEU A 215 12.96 1.11 1.48
CA LEU A 215 13.27 -0.13 2.20
C LEU A 215 14.27 0.13 3.33
N LEU A 216 15.36 0.85 3.06
CA LEU A 216 16.33 1.24 4.07
C LEU A 216 15.67 2.09 5.17
N PHE A 217 14.86 3.07 4.78
CA PHE A 217 14.11 3.89 5.74
C PHE A 217 13.21 3.04 6.65
N ASN A 218 12.52 2.04 6.10
CA ASN A 218 11.73 1.13 6.91
C ASN A 218 12.56 0.27 7.87
N LEU A 219 13.69 -0.27 7.39
CA LEU A 219 14.53 -1.15 8.18
C LEU A 219 15.12 -0.42 9.39
N PHE A 220 15.61 0.81 9.19
CA PHE A 220 16.26 1.59 10.24
C PHE A 220 15.28 2.40 11.10
N PHE A 221 14.39 3.17 10.47
CA PHE A 221 13.56 4.15 11.18
C PHE A 221 12.21 3.58 11.57
N THR A 222 11.49 2.90 10.67
CA THR A 222 10.13 2.42 10.94
C THR A 222 10.10 1.47 12.14
N SER A 223 10.97 0.45 12.21
CA SER A 223 10.97 -0.47 13.36
C SER A 223 11.30 0.23 14.69
N TRP A 224 12.17 1.24 14.69
CA TRP A 224 12.55 1.94 15.92
C TRP A 224 11.46 2.90 16.39
N LEU A 225 10.96 3.73 15.47
CA LEU A 225 9.93 4.74 15.75
C LEU A 225 8.61 4.10 16.16
N LEU A 226 8.14 3.07 15.46
CA LEU A 226 6.87 2.42 15.77
C LEU A 226 6.89 1.75 17.14
N LYS A 227 8.00 1.07 17.51
CA LYS A 227 8.15 0.44 18.84
C LYS A 227 8.17 1.47 19.97
N LYS A 228 8.70 2.67 19.70
CA LYS A 228 8.78 3.75 20.69
C LYS A 228 7.43 4.43 20.92
N THR A 229 6.67 4.66 19.85
CA THR A 229 5.47 5.50 19.88
C THR A 229 4.18 4.71 20.08
N TYR A 230 4.07 3.51 19.50
CA TYR A 230 2.83 2.74 19.52
C TYR A 230 2.87 1.55 20.48
N LYS A 231 1.66 1.06 20.82
CA LYS A 231 1.50 -0.22 21.49
C LYS A 231 2.21 -1.32 20.72
N ARG A 232 2.82 -2.26 21.47
CA ARG A 232 3.62 -3.38 20.93
C ARG A 232 2.91 -4.12 19.79
N TYR A 233 1.59 -4.29 19.88
CA TYR A 233 0.78 -4.91 18.84
C TYR A 233 0.87 -4.19 17.49
N TYR A 234 0.55 -2.89 17.42
CA TYR A 234 0.59 -2.13 16.17
C TYR A 234 2.00 -2.03 15.60
N ALA A 235 3.01 -1.85 16.46
CA ALA A 235 4.40 -1.86 16.04
C ALA A 235 4.79 -3.20 15.41
N THR A 236 4.41 -4.32 16.04
CA THR A 236 4.70 -5.67 15.52
C THR A 236 3.98 -5.92 14.20
N PHE A 237 2.72 -5.49 14.07
CA PHE A 237 1.96 -5.63 12.82
C PHE A 237 2.65 -4.89 11.66
N PHE A 238 3.00 -3.61 11.82
CA PHE A 238 3.67 -2.87 10.75
C PHE A 238 5.08 -3.38 10.43
N ILE A 239 5.83 -3.87 11.43
CA ILE A 239 7.11 -4.53 11.18
C ILE A 239 6.89 -5.83 10.38
N SER A 240 5.89 -6.63 10.73
CA SER A 240 5.56 -7.84 9.96
C SER A 240 5.14 -7.51 8.53
N LEU A 241 4.45 -6.38 8.34
CA LEU A 241 4.05 -5.88 7.03
C LEU A 241 5.25 -5.51 6.16
N VAL A 242 6.25 -4.84 6.72
CA VAL A 242 7.53 -4.58 6.05
C VAL A 242 8.27 -5.88 5.75
N LEU A 243 8.34 -6.83 6.70
CA LEU A 243 9.03 -8.11 6.47
C LEU A 243 8.40 -8.92 5.32
N VAL A 244 7.06 -8.98 5.28
CA VAL A 244 6.32 -9.63 4.19
C VAL A 244 6.59 -8.92 2.86
N GLY A 245 6.64 -7.59 2.85
CA GLY A 245 7.02 -6.81 1.66
C GLY A 245 8.44 -7.11 1.16
N ILE A 246 9.41 -7.29 2.07
CA ILE A 246 10.79 -7.66 1.70
C ILE A 246 10.81 -9.02 1.00
N VAL A 247 10.10 -10.01 1.56
CA VAL A 247 9.95 -11.32 0.93
C VAL A 247 9.33 -11.17 -0.47
N GLY A 248 8.28 -10.35 -0.61
CA GLY A 248 7.64 -10.13 -1.90
C GLY A 248 8.55 -9.49 -2.95
N VAL A 249 9.36 -8.50 -2.56
CA VAL A 249 10.29 -7.78 -3.44
C VAL A 249 11.46 -8.66 -3.88
N VAL A 250 11.90 -9.61 -3.05
CA VAL A 250 12.92 -10.58 -3.44
C VAL A 250 12.36 -11.63 -4.40
N LEU A 251 11.09 -12.02 -4.20
CA LEU A 251 10.48 -13.10 -4.96
C LEU A 251 9.96 -12.71 -6.33
N HIS A 252 9.55 -11.44 -6.56
CA HIS A 252 8.82 -11.04 -7.76
C HIS A 252 9.58 -10.09 -8.69
N GLU A 253 9.29 -10.20 -10.00
CA GLU A 253 9.88 -9.34 -11.04
C GLU A 253 9.45 -7.88 -10.91
N ASN A 254 8.16 -7.63 -10.66
CA ASN A 254 7.64 -6.26 -10.52
C ASN A 254 7.83 -5.73 -9.10
N LYS A 255 9.09 -5.52 -8.72
CA LYS A 255 9.53 -5.14 -7.37
C LYS A 255 8.95 -3.81 -6.90
N ASN A 256 8.80 -2.84 -7.81
CA ASN A 256 8.25 -1.52 -7.49
C ASN A 256 6.77 -1.61 -7.09
N ALA A 257 5.96 -2.39 -7.81
CA ALA A 257 4.56 -2.62 -7.45
C ALA A 257 4.42 -3.31 -6.09
N VAL A 258 5.26 -4.31 -5.79
CA VAL A 258 5.27 -4.96 -4.47
C VAL A 258 5.68 -3.99 -3.36
N GLY A 259 6.75 -3.22 -3.59
CA GLY A 259 7.20 -2.24 -2.63
C GLY A 259 6.16 -1.17 -2.35
N TRP A 260 5.39 -0.77 -3.36
CA TRP A 260 4.29 0.16 -3.15
C TRP A 260 3.24 -0.39 -2.17
N LEU A 261 2.79 -1.62 -2.40
CA LEU A 261 1.72 -2.27 -1.62
C LEU A 261 2.05 -2.38 -0.14
N TYR A 262 3.30 -2.76 0.17
CA TYR A 262 3.69 -3.09 1.53
C TYR A 262 4.51 -1.99 2.22
N PHE A 263 5.32 -1.19 1.52
CA PHE A 263 6.22 -0.27 2.22
C PHE A 263 5.64 1.12 2.44
N THR A 264 4.76 1.59 1.57
CA THR A 264 4.36 3.01 1.54
C THR A 264 3.57 3.46 2.76
N PHE A 265 2.64 2.64 3.22
CA PHE A 265 1.83 2.97 4.39
C PHE A 265 2.67 3.02 5.69
N PRO A 266 3.51 2.01 6.00
CA PRO A 266 4.47 2.09 7.12
C PRO A 266 5.45 3.27 7.03
N THR A 267 5.94 3.60 5.83
CA THR A 267 6.81 4.78 5.65
C THR A 267 6.08 6.09 5.88
N ALA A 268 4.82 6.21 5.44
CA ALA A 268 4.05 7.42 5.64
C ALA A 268 3.77 7.66 7.14
N LEU A 269 3.50 6.60 7.90
CA LEU A 269 3.33 6.66 9.36
C LEU A 269 4.62 7.07 10.07
N SER A 270 5.75 6.45 9.73
CA SER A 270 7.04 6.77 10.34
C SER A 270 7.55 8.16 9.94
N ALA A 271 7.32 8.60 8.70
CA ALA A 271 7.62 9.96 8.25
C ALA A 271 6.83 11.02 9.04
N MET A 272 5.52 10.78 9.26
CA MET A 272 4.71 11.63 10.14
C MET A 272 5.33 11.72 11.54
N MET A 273 5.69 10.58 12.15
CA MET A 273 6.28 10.57 13.49
C MET A 273 7.58 11.35 13.59
N LEU A 274 8.43 11.29 12.56
CA LEU A 274 9.66 12.08 12.52
C LEU A 274 9.35 13.58 12.54
N ILE A 275 8.40 14.03 11.72
CA ILE A 275 8.00 15.45 11.67
C ILE A 275 7.40 15.90 13.00
N GLU A 276 6.54 15.10 13.61
CA GLU A 276 5.93 15.43 14.91
C GLU A 276 6.96 15.44 16.05
N GLY A 277 7.94 14.54 16.02
CA GLY A 277 9.00 14.45 17.02
C GLY A 277 9.99 15.63 17.02
N ILE A 278 10.07 16.41 15.93
CA ILE A 278 10.96 17.57 15.85
C ILE A 278 10.40 18.73 16.66
N LYS A 279 11.12 19.13 17.73
CA LYS A 279 10.73 20.25 18.61
C LYS A 279 10.85 21.63 17.95
N ARG A 280 11.79 21.80 17.00
CA ARG A 280 12.07 23.11 16.38
C ARG A 280 11.11 23.35 15.20
N PRO A 281 10.23 24.36 15.24
CA PRO A 281 9.20 24.57 14.23
C PRO A 281 9.78 24.91 12.85
N TRP A 282 10.90 25.64 12.78
CA TRP A 282 11.55 25.99 11.53
C TRP A 282 12.10 24.76 10.78
N LEU A 283 12.74 23.82 11.50
CA LEU A 283 13.22 22.56 10.90
C LEU A 283 12.08 21.70 10.37
N ARG A 284 10.99 21.63 11.13
CA ARG A 284 9.79 20.89 10.74
C ARG A 284 9.20 21.42 9.44
N GLU A 285 9.06 22.72 9.34
CA GLU A 285 8.54 23.40 8.16
C GLU A 285 9.48 23.24 6.96
N SER A 286 10.80 23.41 7.18
CA SER A 286 11.83 23.23 6.14
C SER A 286 11.80 21.83 5.53
N LEU A 287 11.68 20.78 6.36
CA LEU A 287 11.58 19.40 5.86
C LEU A 287 10.33 19.17 5.02
N LEU A 288 9.18 19.71 5.43
CA LEU A 288 7.96 19.57 4.64
C LEU A 288 8.07 20.26 3.28
N TRP A 289 8.61 21.47 3.24
CA TRP A 289 8.88 22.17 1.96
C TRP A 289 9.91 21.44 1.11
N PHE A 290 10.92 20.82 1.74
CA PHE A 290 11.87 19.96 1.03
C PHE A 290 11.16 18.79 0.34
N PHE A 291 10.20 18.12 1.00
CA PHE A 291 9.40 17.07 0.37
C PHE A 291 8.54 17.58 -0.79
N VAL A 292 7.93 18.77 -0.66
CA VAL A 292 7.17 19.39 -1.76
C VAL A 292 8.10 19.70 -2.94
N LEU A 293 9.28 20.28 -2.68
CA LEU A 293 10.27 20.56 -3.73
C LEU A 293 10.76 19.27 -4.39
N LEU A 294 10.95 18.20 -3.62
CA LEU A 294 11.33 16.88 -4.14
C LEU A 294 10.25 16.33 -5.08
N GLN A 295 8.97 16.50 -4.77
CA GLN A 295 7.87 16.12 -5.67
C GLN A 295 7.89 16.93 -6.97
N VAL A 296 8.05 18.25 -6.87
CA VAL A 296 8.12 19.12 -8.06
C VAL A 296 9.34 18.77 -8.90
N ALA A 297 10.49 18.51 -8.28
CA ALA A 297 11.68 18.04 -8.96
C ALA A 297 11.46 16.67 -9.62
N ALA A 298 10.77 15.74 -8.95
CA ALA A 298 10.43 14.45 -9.55
C ALA A 298 9.50 14.59 -10.76
N LEU A 299 8.60 15.58 -10.77
CA LEU A 299 7.76 15.87 -11.93
C LEU A 299 8.55 16.51 -13.09
N MET A 300 9.49 17.41 -12.79
CA MET A 300 10.27 18.14 -13.81
C MET A 300 11.42 17.30 -14.38
N ILE A 301 12.09 16.53 -13.52
CA ILE A 301 13.24 15.68 -13.85
C ILE A 301 12.77 14.25 -14.11
N GLY A 302 11.47 13.92 -14.06
CA GLY A 302 10.96 12.55 -14.10
C GLY A 302 11.25 11.75 -15.37
N ARG A 303 11.65 12.41 -16.47
CA ARG A 303 11.89 11.78 -17.79
C ARG A 303 12.88 10.60 -17.81
N PRO A 304 14.03 10.59 -17.09
CA PRO A 304 14.98 9.48 -17.07
C PRO A 304 14.70 8.43 -15.97
N TYR A 305 13.72 8.64 -15.08
CA TYR A 305 13.35 7.64 -14.05
C TYR A 305 12.31 6.62 -14.53
N LEU A 306 11.82 6.81 -15.75
CA LEU A 306 10.70 6.07 -16.36
C LEU A 306 11.12 5.13 -17.51
N LEU A 307 12.34 5.29 -18.02
CA LEU A 307 13.00 4.42 -19.00
C LEU A 307 13.93 3.43 -18.28
#